data_AF-A0AA43LUY1-F1
#
_entry.id   AF-A0AA43LUY1-F1
#
_cell.length_a   1.000
_cell.length_b   1.000
_cell.length_c   1.000
_cell.angle_alpha   90.00
_cell.angle_beta   90.00
_cell.angle_gamma   90.00
#
_symmetry.space_group_name_H-M   'P 1'
#
loop_
_entity.id
_entity.type
_entity.pdbx_description
1 polymer ?
#
loop_
_entity_poly.entity_id
_entity_poly.type
_entity_poly.pdbx_seq_one_letter_code
_entity_poly.pdbx_strand_id
1 'polypeptide(L)'
;MPKLKRYLKKGEPHPLEHVTDEKDKENIRLTVKAIEGYVMCSCIAMGLLQLVAVRYSSLVPGLFFRYLRTPSKAIVSEATAMAYLRKSIFRLFARNPHLSITKIIQAK
;
A
#
# COMPACT_ATOMS: atom_id res chain seq x y z
N MET A 1 5.39 -16.66 4.00
CA MET A 1 4.07 -17.09 3.51
C MET A 1 3.47 -18.07 4.53
N PRO A 2 2.19 -17.91 4.94
CA PRO A 2 1.53 -18.93 5.74
C PRO A 2 1.60 -20.27 4.99
N LYS A 3 1.87 -21.36 5.70
CA LYS A 3 1.95 -22.70 5.09
C LYS A 3 0.63 -22.97 4.36
N LEU A 4 0.69 -23.27 3.06
CA LEU A 4 -0.51 -23.59 2.24
C LEU A 4 -1.34 -24.74 2.84
N LYS A 5 -0.71 -25.59 3.68
CA LYS A 5 -1.34 -26.69 4.42
C LYS A 5 -1.87 -26.32 5.80
N ARG A 6 -1.97 -25.03 6.18
CA ARG A 6 -2.34 -24.62 7.55
C ARG A 6 -3.70 -25.18 7.99
N TYR A 7 -4.63 -25.35 7.06
CA TYR A 7 -5.97 -25.89 7.31
C TYR A 7 -6.21 -27.28 6.72
N LEU A 8 -5.21 -27.87 6.06
CA LEU A 8 -5.35 -29.15 5.38
C LEU A 8 -5.14 -30.29 6.39
N LYS A 9 -6.16 -31.11 6.63
CA LYS A 9 -6.00 -32.30 7.49
C LYS A 9 -5.24 -33.40 6.74
N LYS A 10 -4.52 -34.24 7.49
CA LYS A 10 -3.75 -35.35 6.94
C LYS A 10 -4.71 -36.35 6.29
N GLY A 11 -4.64 -36.51 4.97
CA GLY A 11 -5.48 -37.43 4.20
C GLY A 11 -6.65 -36.78 3.44
N GLU A 12 -6.91 -35.48 3.63
CA GLU A 12 -7.89 -34.75 2.82
C GLU A 12 -7.27 -34.31 1.48
N PRO A 13 -8.01 -34.44 0.35
CA PRO A 13 -7.58 -33.94 -0.95
C PRO A 13 -7.38 -32.42 -0.93
N HIS A 14 -6.54 -31.92 -1.84
CA HIS A 14 -6.25 -30.48 -1.86
C HIS A 14 -7.51 -29.70 -2.26
N PRO A 15 -7.85 -28.56 -1.62
CA PRO A 15 -9.06 -27.80 -1.94
C PRO A 15 -9.17 -27.39 -3.42
N LEU A 16 -8.04 -27.24 -4.10
CA LEU A 16 -7.99 -26.94 -5.55
C LEU A 16 -8.37 -28.14 -6.44
N GLU A 17 -8.29 -29.38 -5.94
CA GLU A 17 -8.74 -30.59 -6.67
C GLU A 17 -10.27 -30.65 -6.78
N HIS A 18 -10.98 -29.97 -5.88
CA HIS A 18 -12.45 -29.85 -5.93
C HIS A 18 -12.94 -28.79 -6.93
N VAL A 19 -12.05 -27.93 -7.43
CA VAL A 19 -12.41 -26.92 -8.45
C VAL A 19 -12.32 -27.58 -9.82
N THR A 20 -13.44 -28.13 -10.27
CA THR A 20 -13.52 -28.82 -11.57
C THR A 20 -13.82 -27.87 -12.73
N ASP A 21 -14.56 -26.79 -12.47
CA ASP A 21 -14.93 -25.79 -13.48
C ASP A 21 -13.71 -24.99 -13.95
N GLU A 22 -13.54 -24.88 -15.27
CA GLU A 22 -12.41 -24.17 -15.88
C GLU A 22 -12.51 -22.65 -15.65
N LYS A 23 -13.73 -22.10 -15.59
CA LYS A 23 -13.93 -20.68 -15.34
C LYS A 23 -13.51 -20.31 -13.92
N ASP A 24 -13.82 -21.14 -12.94
CA ASP A 24 -13.38 -20.95 -11.56
C ASP A 24 -11.85 -21.05 -11.44
N LYS A 25 -11.21 -22.00 -12.14
CA LYS A 25 -9.73 -22.08 -12.19
C LYS A 25 -9.11 -20.81 -12.78
N GLU A 26 -9.68 -20.28 -13.86
CA GLU A 26 -9.21 -19.03 -14.46
C GLU A 26 -9.35 -17.85 -13.49
N ASN A 27 -10.51 -17.70 -12.84
CA ASN A 27 -10.77 -16.66 -11.86
C ASN A 27 -9.78 -16.72 -10.69
N ILE A 28 -9.47 -17.91 -10.19
CA ILE A 28 -8.47 -18.11 -9.13
C ILE A 28 -7.09 -17.64 -9.61
N ARG A 29 -6.66 -18.02 -10.81
CA ARG A 29 -5.37 -17.58 -11.38
C ARG A 29 -5.29 -16.07 -11.54
N LEU A 30 -6.35 -15.45 -12.07
CA LEU A 30 -6.43 -14.00 -12.22
C LEU A 30 -6.37 -13.29 -10.86
N THR A 31 -7.07 -13.82 -9.87
CA THR A 31 -7.07 -13.29 -8.51
C THR A 31 -5.68 -13.37 -7.87
N VAL A 32 -5.01 -14.51 -7.97
CA VAL A 32 -3.63 -14.67 -7.46
C VAL A 32 -2.68 -13.68 -8.14
N LYS A 33 -2.75 -13.56 -9.48
CA LYS A 33 -1.95 -12.60 -10.24
C LYS A 33 -2.21 -11.16 -9.81
N ALA A 34 -3.48 -10.80 -9.57
CA ALA A 34 -3.84 -9.47 -9.08
C ALA A 34 -3.29 -9.20 -7.67
N ILE A 35 -3.33 -10.19 -6.77
CA ILE A 35 -2.76 -10.10 -5.42
C ILE A 35 -1.24 -9.91 -5.50
N GLU A 36 -0.54 -10.70 -6.31
CA GLU A 36 0.91 -10.57 -6.49
C GLU A 36 1.30 -9.18 -7.02
N GLY A 37 0.58 -8.70 -8.05
CA GLY A 37 0.77 -7.35 -8.58
C GLY A 37 0.51 -6.27 -7.53
N TYR A 38 -0.56 -6.40 -6.75
CA TYR A 38 -0.89 -5.47 -5.68
C TYR A 38 0.19 -5.44 -4.58
N VAL A 39 0.69 -6.61 -4.16
CA VAL A 39 1.76 -6.71 -3.17
C VAL A 39 3.05 -6.08 -3.69
N MET A 40 3.41 -6.34 -4.95
CA MET A 40 4.58 -5.71 -5.58
C MET A 40 4.47 -4.18 -5.59
N CYS A 41 3.33 -3.65 -6.04
CA CYS A 41 3.05 -2.21 -6.01
C CYS A 41 3.11 -1.64 -4.59
N SER A 42 2.59 -2.38 -3.60
CA SER A 42 2.63 -1.97 -2.19
C SER A 42 4.06 -1.89 -1.65
N CYS A 43 4.93 -2.84 -2.00
CA CYS A 43 6.35 -2.80 -1.64
C CYS A 43 7.07 -1.59 -2.24
N ILE A 44 6.81 -1.27 -3.51
CA ILE A 44 7.38 -0.09 -4.17
C ILE A 44 6.88 1.19 -3.47
N ALA A 45 5.57 1.29 -3.20
CA ALA A 45 4.98 2.43 -2.52
C ALA A 45 5.56 2.64 -1.11
N MET A 46 5.79 1.55 -0.36
CA MET A 46 6.44 1.60 0.95
C MET A 46 7.88 2.09 0.87
N GLY A 47 8.67 1.62 -0.10
CA GLY A 47 10.04 2.11 -0.31
C GLY A 47 10.09 3.60 -0.66
N LEU A 48 9.15 4.07 -1.50
CA LEU A 48 9.02 5.50 -1.80
C LEU A 48 8.63 6.32 -0.56
N LEU A 49 7.69 5.80 0.24
CA LEU A 49 7.29 6.44 1.49
C LEU A 49 8.46 6.56 2.49
N GLN A 50 9.29 5.53 2.58
CA GLN A 50 10.52 5.54 3.38
C GLN A 50 11.50 6.62 2.91
N LEU A 51 11.74 6.71 1.61
CA LEU A 51 12.60 7.75 1.03
C LEU A 51 12.06 9.15 1.32
N VAL A 52 10.75 9.34 1.21
CA VAL A 52 10.09 10.61 1.54
C VAL A 52 10.25 10.94 3.02
N ALA A 53 10.05 9.96 3.91
CA ALA A 53 10.17 10.15 5.36
C ALA A 53 11.59 10.56 5.77
N VAL A 54 12.62 9.98 5.14
CA VAL A 54 14.03 10.34 5.39
C VAL A 54 14.36 11.72 4.84
N ARG A 55 14.05 11.98 3.55
CA ARG A 55 14.44 13.23 2.86
C ARG A 55 13.68 14.45 3.34
N TYR A 56 12.41 14.30 3.68
CA TYR A 56 11.51 15.41 4.01
C TYR A 56 11.08 15.40 5.48
N SER A 57 11.87 14.77 6.35
CA SER A 57 11.63 14.69 7.79
C SER A 57 11.42 16.07 8.44
N SER A 58 12.16 17.09 7.99
CA SER A 58 12.06 18.46 8.50
C SER A 58 10.83 19.24 8.00
N LEU A 59 10.20 18.80 6.91
CA LEU A 59 9.09 19.50 6.25
C LEU A 59 7.71 19.01 6.71
N VAL A 60 7.65 17.94 7.50
CA VAL A 60 6.37 17.45 8.03
C VAL A 60 5.84 18.47 9.04
N PRO A 61 4.65 19.07 8.81
CA PRO A 61 4.14 20.12 9.66
C PRO A 61 3.99 19.64 11.11
N GLY A 62 4.26 20.55 12.05
CA GLY A 62 4.06 20.36 13.49
C GLY A 62 2.66 19.92 13.93
N LEU A 63 1.69 19.77 13.00
CA LEU A 63 0.35 19.24 13.30
C LEU A 63 0.37 17.84 13.95
N PHE A 64 1.29 16.96 13.54
CA PHE A 64 1.45 15.65 14.18
C PHE A 64 2.26 15.72 15.48
N PHE A 65 3.17 16.69 15.56
CA PHE A 65 3.98 16.92 16.76
C PHE A 65 3.26 17.73 17.85
N ARG A 66 2.13 18.38 17.53
CA ARG A 66 1.39 19.24 18.47
C ARG A 66 0.94 18.48 19.74
N TYR A 67 0.73 17.17 19.62
CA TYR A 67 0.39 16.29 20.76
C TYR A 67 1.55 15.38 21.20
N LEU A 68 2.67 15.37 20.48
CA LEU A 68 3.89 14.67 20.91
C LEU A 68 4.74 15.65 21.73
N ARG A 69 4.62 15.54 23.05
CA ARG A 69 5.26 16.42 24.05
C ARG A 69 6.79 16.45 23.96
N THR A 70 7.41 15.43 23.35
CA THR A 70 8.84 15.33 23.03
C THR A 70 9.04 14.60 21.69
N PRO A 71 9.74 15.19 20.71
CA PRO A 71 10.14 14.46 19.51
C PRO A 71 11.24 13.46 19.91
N SER A 72 10.90 12.17 19.96
CA SER A 72 11.84 11.10 20.35
C SER A 72 12.96 10.88 19.30
N LYS A 73 12.75 11.26 18.04
CA LYS A 73 13.69 11.04 16.93
C LYS A 73 13.69 12.21 15.96
N ALA A 74 14.85 12.48 15.35
CA ALA A 74 15.01 13.52 14.32
C ALA A 74 14.34 13.15 12.98
N ILE A 75 14.24 11.86 12.67
CA ILE A 75 13.60 11.35 11.45
C ILE A 75 12.16 10.96 11.76
N VAL A 76 11.23 11.42 10.92
CA VAL A 76 9.80 11.14 11.01
C VAL A 76 9.54 9.67 10.66
N SER A 77 8.64 9.01 11.39
CA SER A 77 8.26 7.62 11.07
C SER A 77 7.46 7.54 9.77
N GLU A 78 7.59 6.42 9.05
CA GLU A 78 6.81 6.10 7.84
C GLU A 78 5.30 6.26 8.08
N ALA A 79 4.83 5.82 9.25
CA ALA A 79 3.44 5.94 9.66
C ALA A 79 2.96 7.41 9.73
N THR A 80 3.83 8.31 10.20
CA THR A 80 3.53 9.75 10.28
C THR A 80 3.52 10.39 8.89
N ALA A 81 4.49 10.06 8.04
CA ALA A 81 4.51 10.51 6.65
C ALA A 81 3.27 10.02 5.88
N MET A 82 2.86 8.77 6.10
CA MET A 82 1.65 8.19 5.51
C MET A 82 0.39 8.91 6.01
N ALA A 83 0.28 9.17 7.31
CA ALA A 83 -0.85 9.89 7.89
C ALA A 83 -0.98 11.32 7.34
N TYR A 84 0.15 12.01 7.15
CA TYR A 84 0.18 13.32 6.51
C TYR A 84 -0.27 13.25 5.05
N LEU A 85 0.29 12.34 4.25
CA LEU A 85 -0.06 12.18 2.84
C LEU A 85 -1.53 11.85 2.67
N ARG A 86 -2.10 10.93 3.47
CA ARG A 86 -3.54 10.62 3.42
C ARG A 86 -4.45 11.85 3.55
N LYS A 87 -4.06 12.83 4.38
CA LYS A 87 -4.85 14.06 4.60
C LYS A 87 -4.52 15.18 3.61
N SER A 88 -3.40 15.12 2.91
CA SER A 88 -2.88 16.24 2.11
C SER A 88 -2.74 15.94 0.62
N ILE A 89 -2.72 14.67 0.20
CA ILE A 89 -2.37 14.29 -1.18
C ILE A 89 -3.32 14.87 -2.23
N PHE A 90 -4.64 14.85 -1.98
CA PHE A 90 -5.61 15.46 -2.89
C PHE A 90 -5.49 16.98 -2.96
N ARG A 91 -5.17 17.63 -1.84
CA ARG A 91 -4.88 19.07 -1.81
C ARG A 91 -3.60 19.39 -2.58
N LEU A 92 -2.59 18.53 -2.49
CA LEU A 92 -1.34 18.67 -3.26
C LEU A 92 -1.60 18.51 -4.75
N PHE A 93 -2.44 17.57 -5.17
CA PHE A 93 -2.84 17.45 -6.58
C PHE A 93 -3.59 18.69 -7.06
N ALA A 94 -4.59 19.17 -6.31
CA ALA A 94 -5.34 20.37 -6.67
C ALA A 94 -4.46 21.63 -6.81
N ARG A 95 -3.43 21.76 -5.96
CA ARG A 95 -2.46 22.87 -6.03
C ARG A 95 -1.47 22.76 -7.19
N ASN A 96 -1.26 21.56 -7.72
CA ASN A 96 -0.31 21.29 -8.79
C ASN A 96 -1.03 20.71 -10.02
N PRO A 97 -1.82 21.53 -10.74
CA PRO A 97 -2.60 21.09 -11.90
C PRO A 97 -1.73 20.74 -13.12
N HIS A 98 -0.47 21.19 -13.13
CA HIS A 98 0.46 20.94 -14.23
C HIS A 98 0.99 19.49 -14.25
N LEU A 99 0.90 18.76 -13.12
CA LEU A 99 1.36 17.37 -13.03
C LEU A 99 0.49 16.46 -13.92
N SER A 100 1.13 15.60 -14.71
CA SER A 100 0.43 14.65 -15.60
C SER A 100 -0.58 13.78 -14.85
N ILE A 101 -0.25 13.36 -13.63
CA ILE A 101 -1.15 12.57 -12.78
C ILE A 101 -2.40 13.38 -12.41
N THR A 102 -2.25 14.64 -12.02
CA THR A 102 -3.40 15.51 -11.72
C THR A 102 -4.29 15.70 -12.94
N LYS A 103 -3.69 15.90 -14.13
CA LYS A 103 -4.43 16.02 -15.39
C LYS A 103 -5.23 14.75 -15.71
N ILE A 104 -4.62 13.57 -15.53
CA ILE A 104 -5.30 12.28 -15.73
C ILE A 104 -6.46 12.11 -14.75
N ILE A 105 -6.27 12.49 -13.48
CA ILE A 105 -7.32 12.42 -12.45
C ILE A 105 -8.48 13.38 -12.77
N GLN A 106 -8.19 14.59 -13.28
CA GLN A 106 -9.20 15.59 -13.64
C GLN A 106 -9.90 15.30 -14.97
N ALA A 107 -9.25 14.59 -15.89
CA ALA A 107 -9.81 14.22 -17.20
C ALA A 107 -10.76 13.03 -17.15
N LYS A 108 -10.82 12.34 -16.00
CA LYS A 108 -11.78 11.27 -15.70
C LYS A 108 -12.92 11.83 -14.85
#